data_AF-A0A938TNE6-F1
#
_entry.id   AF-A0A938TNE6-F1
#
_cell.length_a   1.000
_cell.length_b   1.000
_cell.length_c   1.000
_cell.angle_alpha   90.00
_cell.angle_beta   90.00
_cell.angle_gamma   90.00
#
_symmetry.space_group_name_H-M   'P 1'
#
loop_
_entity.id
_entity.type
_entity.pdbx_description
1 polymer ?
#
loop_
_entity_poly.entity_id
_entity_poly.type
_entity_poly.pdbx_seq_one_letter_code
_entity_poly.pdbx_strand_id
1 'polypeptide(L)'
;MASITCCIWWFVLGILLGWLLAWWLNKLFTKSEAENESPVDKPSLREIYFRDTLPPEAISSDEEPDSAASALSRDEMLKAAGAAGFSFSGKHNDLEIIEGIGPKIAELLNNNGIHTFAQLSNTTVNTINAILEKGGERFQLANPGTWPEQALLAAENRWQELKDLQDRLDGGIDRA
;
A
#
# COMPACT_ATOMS: atom_id res chain seq x y z
N MET A 1 44.40 28.00 -25.44
CA MET A 1 43.20 27.22 -25.04
C MET A 1 43.27 26.87 -23.55
N ALA A 2 43.12 27.84 -22.65
CA ALA A 2 43.33 27.62 -21.21
C ALA A 2 42.39 28.43 -20.32
N SER A 3 41.12 28.62 -20.73
CA SER A 3 40.17 29.45 -19.96
C SER A 3 38.79 28.83 -19.73
N ILE A 4 38.43 27.75 -20.45
CA ILE A 4 37.10 27.12 -20.32
C ILE A 4 37.12 26.02 -19.24
N THR A 5 38.27 25.38 -19.00
CA THR A 5 38.42 24.29 -18.02
C THR A 5 38.31 24.75 -16.57
N CYS A 6 38.58 26.04 -16.28
CA CYS A 6 38.49 26.60 -14.93
C CYS A 6 37.02 26.73 -14.47
N CYS A 7 36.13 27.22 -15.33
CA CYS A 7 34.73 27.49 -14.97
C CYS A 7 33.92 26.21 -14.75
N ILE A 8 34.23 25.15 -15.50
CA ILE A 8 33.52 23.85 -15.39
C ILE A 8 33.86 23.18 -14.04
N TRP A 9 35.07 23.37 -13.52
CA TRP A 9 35.49 22.78 -12.25
C TRP A 9 34.73 23.38 -11.06
N TRP A 10 34.47 24.70 -11.08
CA TRP A 10 33.66 25.38 -10.07
C TRP A 10 32.17 25.00 -10.13
N PHE A 11 31.65 24.73 -11.33
CA PHE A 11 30.25 24.31 -11.49
C PHE A 11 30.02 22.91 -10.92
N VAL A 12 30.94 21.97 -11.19
CA VAL A 12 30.89 20.61 -10.62
C VAL A 12 31.07 20.65 -9.10
N LEU A 13 31.98 21.49 -8.60
CA LEU A 13 32.21 21.65 -7.16
C LEU A 13 30.98 22.23 -6.44
N GLY A 14 30.26 23.16 -7.07
CA GLY A 14 29.00 23.69 -6.57
C GLY A 14 27.87 22.66 -6.52
N ILE A 15 27.72 21.83 -7.55
CA ILE A 15 26.72 20.75 -7.59
C ILE A 15 27.01 19.70 -6.51
N LEU A 16 28.28 19.32 -6.32
CA LEU A 16 28.67 18.38 -5.28
C LEU A 16 28.43 18.93 -3.88
N LEU A 17 28.78 20.21 -3.62
CA LEU A 17 28.50 20.87 -2.34
C LEU A 17 27.00 20.97 -2.08
N GLY A 18 26.19 21.33 -3.08
CA GLY A 18 24.73 21.40 -2.96
C GLY A 18 24.09 20.04 -2.70
N TRP A 19 24.53 18.99 -3.40
CA TRP A 19 24.07 17.62 -3.19
C TRP A 19 24.44 17.11 -1.80
N LEU A 20 25.66 17.41 -1.33
CA LEU A 20 26.13 17.01 -0.01
C LEU A 20 25.42 17.79 1.11
N LEU A 21 25.07 19.06 0.89
CA LEU A 21 24.26 19.85 1.82
C LEU A 21 22.82 19.33 1.89
N ALA A 22 22.19 19.00 0.76
CA ALA A 22 20.85 18.43 0.72
C ALA A 22 20.80 17.04 1.37
N TRP A 23 21.81 16.20 1.11
CA TRP A 23 21.97 14.91 1.77
C TRP A 23 22.20 15.06 3.29
N TRP A 24 23.00 16.04 3.70
CA TRP A 24 23.27 16.31 5.12
C TRP A 24 22.05 16.91 5.84
N LEU A 25 21.25 17.76 5.19
CA LEU A 25 20.00 18.28 5.73
C LEU A 25 18.95 17.17 5.90
N ASN A 26 18.84 16.24 4.94
CA ASN A 26 17.98 15.06 5.07
C ASN A 26 18.45 14.13 6.20
N LYS A 27 19.77 14.08 6.44
CA LYS A 27 20.37 13.31 7.54
C LYS A 27 20.18 13.96 8.92
N LEU A 28 19.97 15.27 8.99
CA LEU A 28 19.62 15.97 10.22
C LEU A 28 18.12 15.90 10.54
N PHE A 29 17.26 15.62 9.55
CA PHE A 29 15.82 15.48 9.74
C PHE A 29 15.33 14.03 9.94
N THR A 30 16.15 13.02 9.65
CA THR A 30 15.82 11.60 9.87
C THR A 30 16.24 11.09 11.26
N LYS A 31 16.03 11.90 12.29
CA LYS A 31 16.30 11.49 13.68
C LYS A 31 15.28 12.03 14.69
N SER A 32 14.05 11.56 14.55
CA SER A 32 12.94 11.58 15.52
C SER A 32 11.86 10.72 14.83
N GLU A 33 11.43 9.54 15.26
CA GLU A 33 11.19 8.99 16.59
C GLU A 33 11.72 7.56 16.65
N ALA A 34 12.58 7.29 17.62
CA ALA A 34 12.70 5.97 18.21
C ALA A 34 12.80 6.20 19.71
N GLU A 35 11.69 6.04 20.43
CA GLU A 35 11.62 5.24 21.66
C GLU A 35 10.23 5.32 22.30
N ASN A 36 9.72 4.13 22.61
CA ASN A 36 9.00 3.81 23.85
C ASN A 36 7.49 4.15 23.93
N GLU A 37 6.67 3.15 23.61
CA GLU A 37 5.73 2.67 24.62
C GLU A 37 5.63 1.14 24.66
N SER A 38 5.47 0.68 25.89
CA SER A 38 5.62 -0.65 26.47
C SER A 38 4.33 -1.50 26.33
N PRO A 39 4.37 -2.83 26.56
CA PRO A 39 3.32 -3.80 26.23
C PRO A 39 1.96 -3.53 26.88
N VAL A 40 0.94 -3.34 26.04
CA VAL A 40 -0.47 -3.42 26.44
C VAL A 40 -1.06 -4.71 25.86
N ASP A 41 -1.62 -5.51 26.76
CA ASP A 41 -2.22 -6.84 26.58
C ASP A 41 -2.94 -7.04 25.23
N LYS A 42 -2.40 -7.95 24.41
CA LYS A 42 -3.15 -8.56 23.30
C LYS A 42 -4.22 -9.47 23.90
N PRO A 43 -5.52 -9.25 23.63
CA PRO A 43 -6.53 -10.21 24.03
C PRO A 43 -6.22 -11.55 23.37
N SER A 44 -6.15 -12.61 24.17
CA SER A 44 -5.91 -13.96 23.66
C SER A 44 -6.97 -14.32 22.63
N LEU A 45 -6.56 -15.03 21.57
CA LEU A 45 -7.35 -15.49 20.41
C LEU A 45 -8.63 -16.31 20.72
N ARG A 46 -9.03 -16.45 21.99
CA ARG A 46 -10.29 -17.10 22.39
C ARG A 46 -11.48 -16.15 22.48
N GLU A 47 -11.28 -14.84 22.58
CA GLU A 47 -12.42 -13.92 22.80
C GLU A 47 -13.04 -13.39 21.49
N ILE A 48 -12.30 -13.50 20.37
CA ILE A 48 -12.75 -12.99 19.06
C ILE A 48 -13.68 -14.00 18.34
N TYR A 49 -13.73 -15.26 18.78
CA TYR A 49 -14.50 -16.33 18.10
C TYR A 49 -15.66 -16.92 18.92
N PHE A 50 -16.04 -16.32 20.07
CA PHE A 50 -17.06 -16.90 20.97
C PHE A 50 -18.38 -16.10 21.11
N ARG A 51 -18.53 -15.00 20.38
CA ARG A 51 -19.83 -14.34 20.10
C ARG A 51 -19.85 -14.20 18.57
N ASP A 52 -20.58 -14.96 17.77
CA ASP A 52 -21.93 -15.45 17.94
C ASP A 52 -22.10 -16.74 17.13
N THR A 53 -22.42 -17.83 17.81
CA THR A 53 -23.28 -18.84 17.21
C THR A 53 -24.71 -18.48 17.62
N LEU A 54 -25.48 -17.92 16.69
CA LEU A 54 -26.92 -18.22 16.57
C LEU A 54 -27.35 -18.12 15.09
N PRO A 55 -28.22 -19.03 14.61
CA PRO A 55 -28.56 -19.26 13.19
C PRO A 55 -29.53 -18.22 12.58
N PRO A 56 -29.84 -18.34 11.27
CA PRO A 56 -30.24 -17.23 10.41
C PRO A 56 -31.74 -16.96 10.45
N GLU A 57 -32.13 -15.74 10.80
CA GLU A 57 -33.44 -15.19 10.41
C GLU A 57 -33.28 -13.77 9.85
N ALA A 58 -33.54 -13.68 8.55
CA ALA A 58 -34.26 -12.59 7.90
C ALA A 58 -33.94 -11.14 8.30
N ILE A 59 -32.96 -10.55 7.60
CA ILE A 59 -32.96 -9.12 7.25
C ILE A 59 -32.57 -9.09 5.77
N SER A 60 -33.54 -9.32 4.88
CA SER A 60 -34.26 -8.28 4.14
C SER A 60 -33.32 -7.22 3.58
N SER A 61 -33.18 -7.27 2.26
CA SER A 61 -32.93 -6.16 1.36
C SER A 61 -33.39 -4.81 1.95
N ASP A 62 -32.57 -3.78 1.74
CA ASP A 62 -32.94 -2.35 1.84
C ASP A 62 -32.48 -1.54 3.09
N GLU A 63 -31.29 -1.80 3.64
CA GLU A 63 -30.56 -0.75 4.39
C GLU A 63 -29.13 -0.55 3.87
N GLU A 64 -28.95 0.46 3.02
CA GLU A 64 -27.68 1.17 2.87
C GLU A 64 -27.39 1.89 4.21
N PRO A 65 -26.27 1.60 4.90
CA PRO A 65 -25.90 2.37 6.08
C PRO A 65 -25.27 3.70 5.64
N ASP A 66 -26.09 4.73 5.68
CA ASP A 66 -25.70 6.13 5.70
C ASP A 66 -24.85 6.40 6.98
N SER A 67 -23.53 6.51 6.84
CA SER A 67 -22.59 6.82 7.94
C SER A 67 -21.50 7.80 7.49
N ALA A 68 -21.90 9.07 7.48
CA ALA A 68 -21.17 10.25 7.02
C ALA A 68 -19.99 10.68 7.92
N ALA A 69 -18.97 9.85 8.09
CA ALA A 69 -17.77 10.25 8.85
C ALA A 69 -16.40 9.85 8.27
N SER A 70 -16.29 9.24 7.08
CA SER A 70 -14.97 9.02 6.44
C SER A 70 -14.93 9.20 4.91
N ALA A 71 -16.00 9.71 4.30
CA ALA A 71 -16.09 9.86 2.85
C ALA A 71 -15.49 11.19 2.38
N LEU A 72 -14.20 11.17 1.99
CA LEU A 72 -13.89 11.81 0.71
C LEU A 72 -14.87 11.21 -0.30
N SER A 73 -15.58 12.03 -1.08
CA SER A 73 -16.54 11.47 -2.02
C SER A 73 -15.81 10.48 -2.93
N ARG A 74 -16.44 9.35 -3.26
CA ARG A 74 -15.87 8.34 -4.16
C ARG A 74 -15.28 8.99 -5.42
N ASP A 75 -15.95 10.02 -5.92
CA ASP A 75 -15.53 10.79 -7.08
C ASP A 75 -14.25 11.59 -6.83
N GLU A 76 -14.09 12.21 -5.66
CA GLU A 76 -12.85 12.89 -5.26
C GLU A 76 -11.69 11.93 -5.10
N MET A 77 -11.91 10.75 -4.49
CA MET A 77 -10.89 9.71 -4.40
C MET A 77 -10.46 9.26 -5.81
N LEU A 78 -11.41 8.87 -6.66
CA LEU A 78 -11.12 8.40 -8.02
C LEU A 78 -10.40 9.48 -8.83
N LYS A 79 -10.75 10.76 -8.64
CA LYS A 79 -10.07 11.89 -9.25
C LYS A 79 -8.64 12.05 -8.72
N ALA A 80 -8.42 11.95 -7.41
CA ALA A 80 -7.09 12.05 -6.81
C ALA A 80 -6.17 10.92 -7.28
N ALA A 81 -6.69 9.69 -7.31
CA ALA A 81 -5.99 8.53 -7.82
C ALA A 81 -5.68 8.66 -9.32
N GLY A 82 -6.65 9.14 -10.11
CA GLY A 82 -6.45 9.47 -11.52
C GLY A 82 -5.37 10.53 -11.76
N ALA A 83 -5.29 11.53 -10.90
CA ALA A 83 -4.24 12.56 -10.97
C ALA A 83 -2.83 11.99 -10.68
N ALA A 84 -2.73 10.94 -9.87
CA ALA A 84 -1.49 10.20 -9.62
C ALA A 84 -1.16 9.14 -10.69
N GLY A 85 -2.00 9.00 -11.73
CA GLY A 85 -1.78 8.09 -12.86
C GLY A 85 -2.42 6.71 -12.72
N PHE A 86 -3.28 6.50 -11.72
CA PHE A 86 -4.01 5.24 -11.55
C PHE A 86 -5.31 5.22 -12.36
N SER A 87 -5.63 4.06 -12.94
CA SER A 87 -6.90 3.82 -13.63
C SER A 87 -7.62 2.65 -12.99
N PHE A 88 -8.90 2.83 -12.65
CA PHE A 88 -9.72 1.80 -12.01
C PHE A 88 -10.65 1.17 -13.03
N SER A 89 -10.96 -0.10 -12.85
CA SER A 89 -12.02 -0.80 -13.59
C SER A 89 -13.44 -0.39 -13.15
N GLY A 90 -13.60 0.80 -12.58
CA GLY A 90 -14.85 1.32 -12.03
C GLY A 90 -15.16 0.86 -10.60
N LYS A 91 -14.21 0.24 -9.89
CA LYS A 91 -14.38 -0.27 -8.52
C LYS A 91 -13.53 0.53 -7.54
N HIS A 92 -14.13 0.96 -6.42
CA HIS A 92 -13.44 1.69 -5.34
C HIS A 92 -12.32 0.88 -4.67
N ASN A 93 -12.35 -0.45 -4.75
CA ASN A 93 -11.38 -1.35 -4.16
C ASN A 93 -10.79 -2.29 -5.22
N ASP A 94 -10.31 -1.70 -6.32
CA ASP A 94 -9.68 -2.47 -7.39
C ASP A 94 -8.29 -2.94 -6.96
N LEU A 95 -8.17 -4.17 -6.44
CA LEU A 95 -6.91 -4.73 -5.96
C LEU A 95 -5.84 -4.82 -7.08
N GLU A 96 -6.24 -4.74 -8.35
CA GLU A 96 -5.32 -4.71 -9.49
C GLU A 96 -4.44 -3.45 -9.54
N ILE A 97 -4.78 -2.42 -8.76
CA ILE A 97 -3.94 -1.23 -8.56
C ILE A 97 -2.62 -1.57 -7.85
N ILE A 98 -2.61 -2.63 -7.06
CA ILE A 98 -1.43 -3.08 -6.32
C ILE A 98 -0.49 -3.82 -7.28
N GLU A 99 0.74 -3.34 -7.38
CA GLU A 99 1.72 -3.92 -8.29
C GLU A 99 2.04 -5.36 -7.89
N GLY A 100 1.96 -6.26 -8.87
CA GLY A 100 2.07 -7.71 -8.68
C GLY A 100 0.72 -8.43 -8.53
N ILE A 101 -0.39 -7.71 -8.35
CA ILE A 101 -1.74 -8.27 -8.34
C ILE A 101 -2.39 -8.13 -9.72
N GLY A 102 -2.37 -9.20 -10.51
CA GLY A 102 -3.14 -9.28 -11.75
C GLY A 102 -4.61 -9.70 -11.54
N PRO A 103 -5.45 -9.67 -12.59
CA PRO A 103 -6.89 -9.98 -12.49
C PRO A 103 -7.20 -11.33 -11.83
N LYS A 104 -6.35 -12.34 -12.09
CA LYS A 104 -6.53 -13.70 -11.53
C LYS A 104 -6.13 -13.80 -10.06
N ILE A 105 -5.19 -12.99 -9.61
CA ILE A 105 -4.80 -12.90 -8.20
C ILE A 105 -5.88 -12.10 -7.45
N ALA A 106 -6.33 -10.98 -8.01
CA ALA A 106 -7.44 -10.21 -7.46
C ALA A 106 -8.69 -11.08 -7.29
N GLU A 107 -9.06 -11.87 -8.30
CA GLU A 107 -10.17 -12.84 -8.23
C GLU A 107 -9.94 -13.88 -7.11
N LEU A 108 -8.72 -14.44 -7.00
CA LEU A 108 -8.39 -15.40 -5.95
C LEU A 108 -8.53 -14.80 -4.54
N LEU A 109 -8.01 -13.58 -4.34
CA LEU A 109 -8.08 -12.87 -3.06
C LEU A 109 -9.53 -12.57 -2.68
N ASN A 110 -10.32 -12.07 -3.64
CA ASN A 110 -11.75 -11.85 -3.46
C ASN A 110 -12.49 -13.14 -3.06
N ASN A 111 -12.20 -14.27 -3.73
CA ASN A 111 -12.80 -15.56 -3.40
C ASN A 111 -12.41 -16.09 -2.01
N ASN A 112 -11.36 -15.52 -1.39
CA ASN A 112 -10.93 -15.82 -0.03
C ASN A 112 -11.27 -14.69 0.97
N GLY A 113 -12.17 -13.77 0.60
CA GLY A 113 -12.73 -12.76 1.51
C GLY A 113 -11.95 -11.45 1.60
N ILE A 114 -10.93 -11.26 0.76
CA ILE A 114 -10.14 -10.02 0.69
C ILE A 114 -10.67 -9.20 -0.49
N HIS A 115 -11.54 -8.24 -0.19
CA HIS A 115 -12.25 -7.41 -1.17
C HIS A 115 -11.82 -5.94 -1.18
N THR A 116 -11.17 -5.47 -0.12
CA THR A 116 -10.81 -4.05 0.04
C THR A 116 -9.32 -3.85 0.24
N PHE A 117 -8.83 -2.65 -0.10
CA PHE A 117 -7.46 -2.26 0.21
C PHE A 117 -7.16 -2.37 1.71
N ALA A 118 -8.11 -1.96 2.55
CA ALA A 118 -8.00 -2.08 4.01
C ALA A 118 -7.94 -3.54 4.50
N GLN A 119 -8.67 -4.46 3.86
CA GLN A 119 -8.57 -5.89 4.20
C GLN A 119 -7.21 -6.45 3.79
N LEU A 120 -6.74 -6.11 2.59
CA LEU A 120 -5.45 -6.57 2.10
C LEU A 120 -4.29 -6.03 2.95
N SER A 121 -4.34 -4.75 3.36
CA SER A 121 -3.31 -4.13 4.21
C SER A 121 -3.23 -4.75 5.61
N ASN A 122 -4.36 -5.20 6.15
CA ASN A 122 -4.44 -5.92 7.43
C ASN A 122 -4.14 -7.43 7.30
N THR A 123 -3.96 -7.94 6.08
CA THR A 123 -3.66 -9.36 5.86
C THR A 123 -2.16 -9.57 5.88
N THR A 124 -1.69 -10.54 6.67
CA THR A 124 -0.25 -10.86 6.72
C THR A 124 0.23 -11.48 5.41
N VAL A 125 1.48 -11.22 5.03
CA VAL A 125 2.14 -11.84 3.87
C VAL A 125 2.05 -13.37 3.91
N ASN A 126 2.15 -13.98 5.09
CA ASN A 126 2.01 -15.43 5.27
C ASN A 126 0.60 -15.94 4.92
N THR A 127 -0.44 -15.22 5.32
CA THR A 127 -1.83 -15.56 4.96
C THR A 127 -2.03 -15.43 3.46
N ILE A 128 -1.50 -14.37 2.83
CA ILE A 128 -1.57 -14.17 1.38
C ILE A 128 -0.86 -15.31 0.65
N ASN A 129 0.35 -15.68 1.08
CA ASN A 129 1.08 -16.83 0.53
C ASN A 129 0.27 -18.13 0.63
N ALA A 130 -0.34 -18.41 1.78
CA ALA A 130 -1.18 -19.61 1.95
C ALA A 130 -2.38 -19.63 0.98
N ILE A 131 -2.96 -18.45 0.69
CA ILE A 131 -4.03 -18.31 -0.31
C ILE A 131 -3.50 -18.60 -1.72
N LEU A 132 -2.34 -18.02 -2.09
CA LEU A 132 -1.70 -18.21 -3.39
C LEU A 132 -1.34 -19.70 -3.62
N GLU A 133 -0.76 -20.35 -2.62
CA GLU A 133 -0.42 -21.78 -2.63
C GLU A 133 -1.66 -22.66 -2.83
N LYS A 134 -2.74 -22.39 -2.09
CA LYS A 134 -4.02 -23.08 -2.26
C LYS A 134 -4.64 -22.84 -3.64
N GLY A 135 -4.35 -21.69 -4.25
CA GLY A 135 -4.73 -21.36 -5.61
C GLY A 135 -4.04 -22.23 -6.68
N GLY A 136 -2.90 -22.84 -6.37
CA GLY A 136 -2.16 -23.77 -7.24
C GLY A 136 -0.98 -23.16 -7.99
N GLU A 137 -0.30 -23.97 -8.80
CA GLU A 137 1.03 -23.66 -9.37
C GLU A 137 1.11 -22.37 -10.18
N ARG A 138 -0.01 -21.96 -10.80
CA ARG A 138 -0.10 -20.72 -11.59
C ARG A 138 0.21 -19.44 -10.82
N PHE A 139 0.18 -19.47 -9.49
CA PHE A 139 0.43 -18.30 -8.63
C PHE A 139 1.79 -18.32 -7.94
N GLN A 140 2.60 -19.37 -8.12
CA GLN A 140 3.87 -19.55 -7.40
C GLN A 140 4.92 -18.46 -7.69
N LEU A 141 4.82 -17.79 -8.83
CA LEU A 141 5.74 -16.71 -9.21
C LEU A 141 5.36 -15.36 -8.60
N ALA A 142 4.16 -15.25 -7.99
CA ALA A 142 3.74 -14.02 -7.35
C ALA A 142 4.51 -13.80 -6.04
N ASN A 143 4.87 -12.54 -5.76
CA ASN A 143 5.54 -12.16 -4.53
C ASN A 143 4.68 -11.14 -3.77
N PRO A 144 4.00 -11.54 -2.67
CA PRO A 144 3.12 -10.65 -1.94
C PRO A 144 3.83 -9.74 -0.92
N GLY A 145 5.17 -9.72 -0.89
CA GLY A 145 5.95 -9.04 0.15
C GLY A 145 5.58 -7.57 0.36
N THR A 146 5.25 -6.85 -0.71
CA THR A 146 4.91 -5.41 -0.66
C THR A 146 3.40 -5.14 -0.77
N TRP A 147 2.58 -6.16 -1.04
CA TRP A 147 1.16 -5.96 -1.31
C TRP A 147 0.40 -5.32 -0.13
N PRO A 148 0.63 -5.73 1.14
CA PRO A 148 -0.04 -5.09 2.28
C PRO A 148 0.32 -3.60 2.43
N GLU A 149 1.58 -3.23 2.18
CA GLU A 149 2.05 -1.85 2.28
C GLU A 149 1.44 -0.97 1.19
N GLN A 150 1.50 -1.42 -0.06
CA GLN A 150 0.85 -0.75 -1.18
C GLN A 150 -0.67 -0.59 -0.92
N ALA A 151 -1.32 -1.63 -0.40
CA ALA A 151 -2.74 -1.60 -0.06
C ALA A 151 -3.05 -0.63 1.07
N LEU A 152 -2.14 -0.43 2.03
CA LEU A 152 -2.30 0.57 3.08
C LEU A 152 -2.32 1.98 2.49
N LEU A 153 -1.39 2.29 1.59
CA LEU A 153 -1.34 3.59 0.91
C LEU A 153 -2.62 3.85 0.09
N ALA A 154 -3.12 2.84 -0.62
CA ALA A 154 -4.38 2.92 -1.35
C ALA A 154 -5.59 3.11 -0.42
N ALA A 155 -5.66 2.38 0.70
CA ALA A 155 -6.74 2.49 1.68
C ALA A 155 -6.79 3.87 2.35
N GLU A 156 -5.64 4.51 2.52
CA GLU A 156 -5.51 5.84 3.12
C GLU A 156 -5.55 6.99 2.10
N ASN A 157 -5.87 6.69 0.83
CA ASN A 157 -5.90 7.67 -0.27
C ASN A 157 -4.55 8.38 -0.53
N ARG A 158 -3.43 7.77 -0.12
CA ARG A 158 -2.07 8.29 -0.33
C ARG A 158 -1.56 7.88 -1.71
N TRP A 159 -2.26 8.33 -2.75
CA TRP A 159 -2.01 7.92 -4.13
C TRP A 159 -0.64 8.32 -4.67
N GLN A 160 -0.14 9.51 -4.30
CA GLN A 160 1.19 9.93 -4.73
C GLN A 160 2.28 9.06 -4.08
N GLU A 161 2.16 8.78 -2.78
CA GLU A 161 3.11 7.90 -2.08
C GLU A 161 3.06 6.46 -2.62
N LEU A 162 1.86 5.97 -2.97
CA LEU A 162 1.72 4.68 -3.64
C LEU A 162 2.44 4.69 -4.99
N LYS A 163 2.30 5.77 -5.76
CA LYS A 163 2.98 5.91 -7.05
C LYS A 163 4.50 5.92 -6.88
N ASP A 164 4.99 6.73 -5.95
CA ASP A 164 6.42 6.82 -5.63
C ASP A 164 6.97 5.47 -5.14
N LEU A 165 6.17 4.71 -4.36
CA LEU A 165 6.49 3.36 -3.94
C LEU A 165 6.54 2.39 -5.13
N GLN A 166 5.59 2.44 -6.06
CA GLN A 166 5.64 1.56 -7.23
C GLN A 166 6.79 1.90 -8.17
N ASP A 167 7.14 3.17 -8.32
CA ASP A 167 8.26 3.61 -9.18
C ASP A 167 9.64 3.11 -8.69
N ARG A 168 9.75 2.71 -7.43
CA ARG A 168 10.96 2.06 -6.85
C ARG A 168 10.91 0.53 -6.84
N LEU A 169 9.75 -0.06 -7.10
CA LEU A 169 9.58 -1.51 -7.15
C LEU A 169 9.89 -2.05 -8.56
N ASP A 170 10.29 -3.32 -8.61
CA ASP A 170 10.43 -4.08 -9.85
C ASP A 170 9.42 -5.23 -9.84
N GLY A 171 8.25 -5.02 -10.44
CA GLY A 171 7.17 -6.00 -10.46
C GLY A 171 6.57 -6.26 -9.07
N GLY A 172 6.52 -5.24 -8.22
CA GLY A 172 6.06 -5.34 -6.83
C GLY A 172 7.13 -5.85 -5.85
N ILE A 173 8.38 -5.99 -6.28
CA ILE A 173 9.48 -6.48 -5.44
C ILE A 173 10.45 -5.34 -5.14
N ASP A 174 10.76 -5.11 -3.87
CA ASP A 174 11.84 -4.19 -3.49
C ASP A 174 13.19 -4.86 -3.74
N ARG A 175 14.02 -4.22 -4.58
CA ARG A 175 15.35 -4.70 -4.99
C ARG A 175 16.49 -3.94 -4.28
N ALA A 176 16.16 -3.00 -3.41
CA ALA A 176 17.12 -2.14 -2.71
C ALA A 176 17.93 -2.88 -1.63
#